data_AF-A0A443J7C9-F1
#
_entry.id   AF-A0A443J7C9-F1
#
_cell.length_a   1.000
_cell.length_b   1.000
_cell.length_c   1.000
_cell.angle_alpha   90.00
_cell.angle_beta   90.00
_cell.angle_gamma   90.00
#
_symmetry.space_group_name_H-M   'P 1'
#
loop_
_entity.id
_entity.type
_entity.pdbx_description
1 polymer ?
#
loop_
_entity_poly.entity_id
_entity_poly.type
_entity_poly.pdbx_seq_one_letter_code
_entity_poly.pdbx_strand_id
1 'polypeptide(L)'
;MRTDREKAADQERISREYQTSVDRRRQGRDGVVVTPVEVVDFQIRSAIEAISLKGRAPDQGVEWLDPFGGTGIFTARLIQIVDLPPNRKRLLAENCVVIELDHDAAQVCANNLSAVVLEETGQSGLIRVICTDTFALDPEADLWYPSLPVVLPSWMNRGAA
;
A
#
# COMPACT_ATOMS: atom_id res chain seq x y z
N MET A 1 9.59 -5.55 18.35
CA MET A 1 9.27 -5.57 16.90
C MET A 1 8.24 -6.67 16.70
N ARG A 2 7.13 -6.40 16.00
CA ARG A 2 6.13 -7.43 15.70
C ARG A 2 6.73 -8.53 14.83
N THR A 3 6.29 -9.75 15.03
CA THR A 3 6.59 -10.90 14.18
C THR A 3 5.90 -10.76 12.82
N ASP A 4 6.37 -11.50 11.82
CA ASP A 4 5.73 -11.50 10.49
C ASP A 4 4.27 -11.97 10.56
N ARG A 5 3.97 -12.98 11.39
CA ARG A 5 2.61 -13.47 11.61
C ARG A 5 1.68 -12.41 12.20
N GLU A 6 2.16 -11.62 13.15
CA GLU A 6 1.39 -10.51 13.73
C GLU A 6 1.13 -9.42 12.70
N LYS A 7 2.12 -9.09 11.86
CA LYS A 7 1.97 -8.13 10.76
C LYS A 7 0.97 -8.61 9.71
N ALA A 8 1.07 -9.87 9.30
CA ALA A 8 0.13 -10.49 8.37
C ALA A 8 -1.31 -10.50 8.91
N ALA A 9 -1.49 -10.90 10.17
CA ALA A 9 -2.79 -10.86 10.83
C ALA A 9 -3.36 -9.43 10.93
N ASP A 10 -2.51 -8.42 11.12
CA ASP A 10 -2.94 -7.03 11.14
C ASP A 10 -3.45 -6.56 9.75
N GLN A 11 -2.79 -6.98 8.68
CA GLN A 11 -3.24 -6.67 7.31
C GLN A 11 -4.58 -7.34 6.95
N GLU A 12 -4.78 -8.59 7.37
CA GLU A 12 -6.08 -9.25 7.26
C GLU A 12 -7.15 -8.52 8.07
N ARG A 13 -6.84 -8.15 9.31
CA ARG A 13 -7.76 -7.43 10.21
C ARG A 13 -8.21 -6.11 9.57
N ILE A 14 -7.28 -5.28 9.08
CA ILE A 14 -7.59 -3.99 8.44
C ILE A 14 -8.53 -4.21 7.24
N SER A 15 -8.24 -5.20 6.40
CA SER A 15 -9.06 -5.51 5.21
C SER A 15 -10.46 -5.99 5.58
N ARG A 16 -10.59 -6.85 6.59
CA ARG A 16 -11.90 -7.35 7.07
C ARG A 16 -12.73 -6.29 7.78
N GLU A 17 -12.09 -5.40 8.54
CA GLU A 17 -12.76 -4.28 9.19
C GLU A 17 -13.33 -3.31 8.15
N TYR A 18 -12.57 -2.99 7.11
CA TYR A 18 -13.06 -2.17 6.00
C TYR A 18 -14.23 -2.85 5.27
N GLN A 19 -14.10 -4.13 4.91
CA GLN A 19 -15.19 -4.91 4.29
C GLN A 19 -16.47 -4.86 5.15
N THR A 20 -16.35 -5.16 6.45
CA THR A 20 -17.49 -5.15 7.37
C THR A 20 -18.13 -3.76 7.48
N SER A 21 -17.33 -2.70 7.48
CA SER A 21 -17.81 -1.31 7.49
C SER A 21 -18.58 -0.97 6.21
N VAL A 22 -18.09 -1.38 5.05
CA VAL A 22 -18.77 -1.16 3.76
C VAL A 22 -20.06 -1.96 3.67
N ASP A 23 -20.06 -3.24 4.03
CA ASP A 23 -21.24 -4.11 3.99
C ASP A 23 -22.42 -3.51 4.77
N ARG A 24 -22.13 -2.95 5.95
CA ARG A 24 -23.12 -2.26 6.78
C ARG A 24 -23.67 -1.00 6.12
N ARG A 25 -22.81 -0.18 5.51
CA ARG A 25 -23.19 1.11 4.90
C ARG A 25 -23.92 0.94 3.57
N ARG A 26 -23.55 -0.08 2.78
CA ARG A 26 -24.04 -0.30 1.40
C ARG A 26 -25.02 -1.47 1.29
N GLN A 27 -25.52 -1.99 2.41
CA GLN A 27 -26.51 -3.08 2.47
C GLN A 27 -26.06 -4.33 1.69
N GLY A 28 -24.77 -4.66 1.73
CA GLY A 28 -24.19 -5.82 1.06
C GLY A 28 -24.16 -5.75 -0.48
N ARG A 29 -24.28 -4.55 -1.07
CA ARG A 29 -24.29 -4.37 -2.53
C ARG A 29 -22.91 -4.15 -3.17
N ASP A 30 -21.86 -3.97 -2.36
CA ASP A 30 -20.50 -3.69 -2.84
C ASP A 30 -19.54 -4.82 -2.51
N GLY A 31 -18.88 -5.35 -3.56
CA GLY A 31 -17.99 -6.50 -3.50
C GLY A 31 -16.55 -6.16 -3.07
N VAL A 32 -16.37 -5.65 -1.85
CA VAL A 32 -15.02 -5.49 -1.28
C VAL A 32 -14.38 -6.86 -1.13
N VAL A 33 -13.25 -7.08 -1.81
CA VAL A 33 -12.50 -8.34 -1.75
C VAL A 33 -11.45 -8.26 -0.65
N VAL A 34 -11.47 -9.24 0.26
CA VAL A 34 -10.36 -9.46 1.20
C VAL A 34 -9.45 -10.53 0.62
N THR A 35 -8.32 -10.09 0.06
CA THR A 35 -7.31 -11.00 -0.49
C THR A 35 -6.58 -11.69 0.68
N PRO A 36 -6.54 -13.04 0.72
CA PRO A 36 -5.79 -13.76 1.74
C PRO A 36 -4.30 -13.40 1.72
N VAL A 37 -3.70 -13.20 2.90
CA VAL A 37 -2.33 -12.69 3.00
C VAL A 37 -1.31 -13.65 2.41
N GLU A 38 -1.57 -14.95 2.46
CA GLU A 38 -0.72 -15.98 1.86
C GLU A 38 -0.67 -15.87 0.33
N VAL A 39 -1.75 -15.43 -0.32
CA VAL A 39 -1.79 -15.19 -1.77
C VAL A 39 -1.01 -13.93 -2.12
N VAL A 40 -1.19 -12.86 -1.33
CA VAL A 40 -0.46 -11.59 -1.48
C VAL A 40 1.04 -11.84 -1.33
N ASP A 41 1.46 -12.49 -0.25
CA ASP A 41 2.85 -12.80 0.04
C ASP A 41 3.48 -13.68 -1.05
N PHE A 42 2.73 -14.66 -1.58
CA PHE A 42 3.20 -15.50 -2.68
C PHE A 42 3.51 -14.67 -3.94
N GLN A 43 2.60 -13.77 -4.32
CA GLN A 43 2.77 -12.90 -5.49
C GLN A 43 3.94 -11.94 -5.32
N ILE A 44 4.08 -11.33 -4.14
CA ILE A 44 5.18 -10.41 -3.84
C ILE A 44 6.53 -11.13 -3.88
N ARG A 45 6.66 -12.29 -3.22
CA ARG A 45 7.90 -13.07 -3.24
C ARG A 45 8.27 -13.49 -4.67
N SER A 46 7.28 -13.89 -5.46
CA SER A 46 7.48 -14.24 -6.88
C SER A 46 7.98 -13.05 -7.70
N ALA A 47 7.44 -11.85 -7.47
CA ALA A 47 7.90 -10.63 -8.14
C ALA A 47 9.33 -10.24 -7.73
N ILE A 48 9.64 -10.30 -6.42
CA ILE A 48 10.99 -10.04 -5.90
C ILE A 48 12.01 -11.04 -6.47
N GLU A 49 11.65 -12.32 -6.55
CA GLU A 49 12.49 -13.36 -7.16
C GLU A 49 12.75 -13.06 -8.64
N ALA A 50 11.72 -12.69 -9.41
CA ALA A 50 11.86 -12.32 -10.82
C ALA A 50 12.77 -11.09 -11.04
N ILE A 51 12.78 -10.14 -10.10
CA ILE A 51 13.69 -8.99 -10.11
C ILE A 51 15.13 -9.44 -9.78
N SER A 52 15.29 -10.31 -8.79
CA SER A 52 16.58 -10.87 -8.37
C SER A 52 17.25 -11.67 -9.49
N LEU A 53 16.49 -12.44 -10.27
CA LEU A 53 16.97 -13.15 -11.46
C LEU A 53 17.55 -12.23 -12.54
N LYS A 54 17.20 -10.93 -12.51
CA LYS A 54 17.78 -9.88 -13.38
C LYS A 54 18.98 -9.17 -12.74
N GLY A 55 19.47 -9.65 -11.59
CA GLY A 55 20.60 -9.08 -10.86
C GLY A 55 20.30 -7.74 -10.17
N ARG A 56 19.04 -7.47 -9.84
CA ARG A 56 18.60 -6.22 -9.20
C ARG A 56 17.96 -6.48 -7.84
N ALA A 57 18.01 -5.49 -6.96
CA ALA A 57 17.24 -5.49 -5.72
C ALA A 57 15.88 -4.79 -5.94
N PRO A 58 14.85 -5.10 -5.12
CA PRO A 58 13.50 -4.52 -5.24
C PRO A 58 13.42 -3.00 -5.17
N ASP A 59 14.39 -2.34 -4.55
CA ASP A 59 14.47 -0.88 -4.35
C ASP A 59 15.36 -0.16 -5.37
N GLN A 60 16.02 -0.88 -6.30
CA GLN A 60 17.01 -0.31 -7.21
C GLN A 60 16.48 -0.15 -8.64
N GLY A 61 15.97 1.05 -8.95
CA GLY A 61 15.45 1.36 -10.29
C GLY A 61 14.24 0.51 -10.65
N VAL A 62 13.41 0.21 -9.65
CA VAL A 62 12.15 -0.52 -9.76
C VAL A 62 11.06 0.34 -9.15
N GLU A 63 10.04 0.62 -9.95
CA GLU A 63 8.81 1.29 -9.53
C GLU A 63 7.75 0.23 -9.25
N TRP A 64 7.05 0.35 -8.13
CA TRP A 64 5.99 -0.57 -7.74
C TRP A 64 4.65 0.15 -7.83
N LEU A 65 3.77 -0.34 -8.69
CA LEU A 65 2.43 0.20 -8.88
C LEU A 65 1.40 -0.84 -8.44
N ASP A 66 0.56 -0.45 -7.49
CA ASP A 66 -0.67 -1.15 -7.15
C ASP A 66 -1.86 -0.34 -7.69
N PRO A 67 -2.42 -0.70 -8.85
CA PRO A 67 -3.48 0.08 -9.50
C PRO A 67 -4.87 -0.08 -8.86
N PHE A 68 -5.02 -1.01 -7.90
CA PHE A 68 -6.28 -1.34 -7.22
C PHE A 68 -6.02 -1.63 -5.74
N GLY A 69 -5.58 -0.61 -5.02
CA GLY A 69 -4.96 -0.76 -3.71
C GLY A 69 -5.86 -1.33 -2.62
N GLY A 70 -7.17 -1.07 -2.67
CA GLY A 70 -8.08 -1.35 -1.56
C GLY A 70 -7.57 -0.72 -0.26
N THR A 71 -7.28 -1.56 0.74
CA THR A 71 -6.69 -1.14 2.02
C THR A 71 -5.15 -1.08 2.01
N GLY A 72 -4.52 -1.30 0.87
CA GLY A 72 -3.07 -1.21 0.65
C GLY A 72 -2.30 -2.49 0.99
N ILE A 73 -2.96 -3.65 1.08
CA ILE A 73 -2.34 -4.90 1.58
C ILE A 73 -1.09 -5.31 0.77
N PHE A 74 -1.10 -5.20 -0.55
CA PHE A 74 0.04 -5.58 -1.38
C PHE A 74 1.27 -4.75 -1.06
N THR A 75 1.11 -3.43 -1.03
CA THR A 75 2.22 -2.52 -0.75
C THR A 75 2.67 -2.62 0.71
N ALA A 76 1.75 -2.78 1.66
CA ALA A 76 2.08 -3.02 3.06
C ALA A 76 2.93 -4.27 3.24
N ARG A 77 2.49 -5.40 2.66
CA ARG A 77 3.22 -6.67 2.73
C ARG A 77 4.55 -6.60 2.01
N LEU A 78 4.66 -5.89 0.90
CA LEU A 78 5.93 -5.66 0.20
C LEU A 78 6.98 -5.06 1.14
N ILE A 79 6.65 -3.96 1.82
CA ILE A 79 7.57 -3.31 2.75
C ILE A 79 7.87 -4.20 3.96
N GLN A 80 6.89 -4.96 4.46
CA GLN A 80 7.07 -5.81 5.64
C GLN A 80 7.96 -7.02 5.38
N ILE A 81 7.80 -7.70 4.23
CA ILE A 81 8.47 -8.99 3.97
C ILE A 81 9.75 -8.87 3.14
N VAL A 82 10.00 -7.73 2.50
CA VAL A 82 11.24 -7.55 1.74
C VAL A 82 12.44 -7.63 2.68
N ASP A 83 13.45 -8.41 2.28
CA ASP A 83 14.71 -8.54 3.01
C ASP A 83 15.64 -7.37 2.66
N LEU A 84 15.31 -6.20 3.22
CA LEU A 84 16.08 -4.97 3.09
C LEU A 84 16.26 -4.32 4.45
N PRO A 85 17.41 -3.64 4.69
CA PRO A 85 17.58 -2.84 5.89
C PRO A 85 16.61 -1.65 5.91
N PRO A 86 16.28 -1.09 7.09
CA PRO A 86 15.29 -0.01 7.26
C PRO A 86 15.44 1.17 6.30
N ASN A 87 16.67 1.63 6.04
CA ASN A 87 16.93 2.74 5.13
C ASN A 87 16.59 2.41 3.67
N ARG A 88 16.78 1.15 3.25
CA ARG A 88 16.43 0.71 1.88
C ARG A 88 14.94 0.40 1.74
N LYS A 89 14.28 -0.07 2.80
CA LYS A 89 12.81 -0.15 2.86
C LYS A 89 12.15 1.23 2.69
N ARG A 90 12.78 2.29 3.24
CA ARG A 90 12.33 3.66 3.02
C ARG A 90 12.42 4.06 1.54
N LEU A 91 13.55 3.80 0.88
CA LEU A 91 13.71 4.07 -0.55
C LEU A 91 12.72 3.26 -1.40
N LEU A 92 12.47 2.00 -1.04
CA LEU A 92 11.44 1.18 -1.68
C LEU A 92 10.06 1.83 -1.56
N ALA A 93 9.68 2.29 -0.35
CA ALA A 93 8.40 2.94 -0.12
C ALA A 93 8.25 4.24 -0.93
N GLU A 94 9.33 4.98 -1.15
CA GLU A 94 9.35 6.19 -2.01
C GLU A 94 9.13 5.85 -3.51
N ASN A 95 9.43 4.61 -3.93
CA ASN A 95 9.19 4.11 -5.30
C ASN A 95 7.83 3.40 -5.46
N CYS A 96 7.01 3.36 -4.41
CA CYS A 96 5.68 2.75 -4.45
C CYS A 96 4.59 3.79 -4.72
N VAL A 97 3.68 3.44 -5.63
CA VAL A 97 2.43 4.16 -5.90
C VAL A 97 1.27 3.19 -5.73
N VAL A 98 0.22 3.66 -5.05
CA VAL A 98 -1.04 2.94 -4.92
C VAL A 98 -2.16 3.81 -5.45
N ILE A 99 -3.02 3.25 -6.29
CA ILE A 99 -4.22 3.92 -6.80
C ILE A 99 -5.44 3.21 -6.23
N GLU A 100 -6.41 3.99 -5.76
CA GLU A 100 -7.67 3.46 -5.26
C GLU A 100 -8.81 4.40 -5.67
N LEU A 101 -9.92 3.85 -6.15
CA LEU A 101 -11.06 4.63 -6.61
C LEU A 101 -11.94 5.07 -5.43
N ASP A 102 -12.14 4.19 -4.46
CA ASP A 102 -12.99 4.46 -3.31
C ASP A 102 -12.27 5.37 -2.31
N HIS A 103 -12.83 6.56 -2.06
CA HIS A 103 -12.24 7.55 -1.17
C HIS A 103 -11.99 7.03 0.26
N ASP A 104 -12.90 6.22 0.81
CA ASP A 104 -12.73 5.67 2.16
C ASP A 104 -11.62 4.61 2.18
N ALA A 105 -11.56 3.73 1.16
CA ALA A 105 -10.50 2.75 1.01
C ALA A 105 -9.14 3.45 0.86
N ALA A 106 -9.05 4.47 0.01
CA ALA A 106 -7.84 5.25 -0.19
C ALA A 106 -7.35 5.90 1.12
N GLN A 107 -8.26 6.40 1.95
CA GLN A 107 -7.90 6.94 3.27
C GLN A 107 -7.42 5.86 4.25
N VAL A 108 -8.05 4.67 4.25
CA VAL A 108 -7.58 3.51 5.04
C VAL A 108 -6.20 3.06 4.57
N CYS A 109 -6.00 2.98 3.25
CA CYS A 109 -4.73 2.66 2.61
C CYS A 109 -3.62 3.62 3.05
N ALA A 110 -3.82 4.94 2.90
CA ALA A 110 -2.84 5.95 3.29
C ALA A 110 -2.44 5.83 4.78
N ASN A 111 -3.41 5.59 5.66
CA ASN A 111 -3.15 5.38 7.09
C ASN A 111 -2.38 4.10 7.36
N ASN A 112 -2.78 2.98 6.75
CA ASN A 112 -2.11 1.69 6.87
C ASN A 112 -0.66 1.78 6.41
N LEU A 113 -0.43 2.27 5.19
CA LEU A 113 0.91 2.37 4.61
C LEU A 113 1.82 3.31 5.42
N SER A 114 1.30 4.43 5.93
CA SER A 114 2.08 5.31 6.79
C SER A 114 2.52 4.63 8.10
N ALA A 115 1.63 3.83 8.72
CA ALA A 115 1.96 3.06 9.91
C ALA A 115 2.99 1.96 9.62
N VAL A 116 2.87 1.27 8.48
CA VAL A 116 3.84 0.26 8.04
C VAL A 116 5.21 0.87 7.79
N VAL A 117 5.29 2.00 7.08
CA VAL A 117 6.57 2.68 6.84
C VAL A 117 7.21 3.09 8.16
N LEU A 118 6.44 3.64 9.10
CA LEU A 118 6.97 4.00 10.43
C LEU A 118 7.51 2.78 11.18
N GLU A 119 6.79 1.66 11.19
CA GLU A 119 7.23 0.44 11.87
C GLU A 119 8.49 -0.16 11.25
N GLU A 120 8.53 -0.27 9.91
CA GLU A 120 9.59 -0.98 9.19
C GLU A 120 10.87 -0.15 9.02
N THR A 121 10.75 1.17 9.09
CA THR A 121 11.89 2.09 8.87
C THR A 121 12.32 2.84 10.13
N GLY A 122 11.46 2.90 11.15
CA GLY A 122 11.65 3.75 12.34
C GLY A 122 11.45 5.24 12.06
N GLN A 123 11.01 5.63 10.87
CA GLN A 123 10.82 7.01 10.45
C GLN A 123 9.45 7.20 9.81
N SER A 124 8.82 8.35 10.06
CA SER A 124 7.63 8.74 9.32
C SER A 124 7.96 8.86 7.82
N GLY A 125 7.08 8.31 6.99
CA GLY A 125 7.16 8.39 5.55
C GLY A 125 5.78 8.24 4.93
N LEU A 126 5.71 8.59 3.64
CA LEU A 126 4.49 8.58 2.85
C LEU A 126 4.73 7.68 1.64
N ILE A 127 3.81 6.74 1.43
CA ILE A 127 3.64 6.07 0.13
C ILE A 127 2.58 6.85 -0.63
N ARG A 128 2.79 7.10 -1.93
CA ARG A 128 1.87 7.88 -2.75
C ARG A 128 0.59 7.09 -2.97
N VAL A 129 -0.49 7.47 -2.27
CA VAL A 129 -1.84 6.95 -2.51
C VAL A 129 -2.61 7.99 -3.33
N ILE A 130 -3.08 7.63 -4.51
CA ILE A 130 -3.82 8.50 -5.42
C ILE A 130 -5.27 8.02 -5.47
N CYS A 131 -6.21 8.91 -5.12
CA CYS A 131 -7.63 8.58 -5.15
C CYS A 131 -8.22 8.91 -6.51
N THR A 132 -8.28 7.96 -7.44
CA THR A 132 -8.78 8.17 -8.80
C THR A 132 -9.18 6.86 -9.47
N ASP A 133 -9.91 6.94 -10.58
CA ASP A 133 -10.15 5.80 -11.46
C ASP A 133 -8.93 5.58 -12.35
N THR A 134 -8.25 4.45 -12.15
CA THR A 134 -7.09 4.05 -12.97
C THR A 134 -7.42 3.99 -14.46
N PHE A 135 -8.65 3.62 -14.83
CA PHE A 135 -9.06 3.52 -16.23
C PHE A 135 -9.38 4.86 -16.89
N ALA A 136 -9.56 5.92 -16.09
CA ALA A 136 -9.86 7.27 -16.57
C ALA A 136 -8.66 8.23 -16.46
N LEU A 137 -7.49 7.72 -16.06
CA LEU A 137 -6.25 8.49 -16.04
C LEU A 137 -5.81 8.88 -17.46
N ASP A 138 -5.23 10.08 -17.57
CA ASP A 138 -4.47 10.45 -18.75
C ASP A 138 -3.34 9.42 -18.95
N PRO A 139 -3.21 8.77 -20.11
CA PRO A 139 -2.10 7.85 -20.39
C PRO A 139 -0.71 8.46 -20.19
N GLU A 140 -0.60 9.78 -20.31
CA GLU A 140 0.65 10.53 -20.09
C GLU A 140 0.79 11.04 -18.65
N ALA A 141 -0.12 10.66 -17.74
CA ALA A 141 -0.05 11.04 -16.34
C ALA A 141 1.18 10.40 -15.68
N ASP A 142 2.05 11.25 -15.15
CA ASP A 142 3.16 10.81 -14.32
C ASP A 142 2.69 10.56 -12.88
N LEU A 143 2.66 9.29 -12.46
CA LEU A 143 2.19 8.90 -11.13
C LEU A 143 3.23 9.13 -10.01
N TRP A 144 4.51 9.22 -10.38
CA TRP A 144 5.63 9.28 -9.46
C TRP A 144 6.03 10.72 -9.13
N TYR A 145 5.73 11.66 -10.01
CA TYR A 145 5.96 13.09 -9.79
C TYR A 145 4.73 13.80 -9.18
N PRO A 146 4.90 14.97 -8.53
CA PRO A 146 3.87 15.64 -7.73
C PRO A 146 2.76 16.33 -8.55
N SER A 147 2.43 15.80 -9.73
CA SER A 147 1.37 16.31 -10.62
C SER A 147 -0.03 15.94 -10.13
N LEU A 148 -0.18 14.76 -9.50
CA LEU A 148 -1.45 14.25 -9.00
C LEU A 148 -1.61 14.44 -7.49
N PRO A 149 -2.81 14.79 -7.01
CA PRO A 149 -3.09 14.92 -5.58
C PRO A 149 -2.95 13.56 -4.88
N VAL A 150 -2.33 13.57 -3.70
CA VAL A 150 -2.14 12.37 -2.88
C VAL A 150 -3.04 12.41 -1.65
N VAL A 151 -3.58 11.25 -1.27
CA VAL A 151 -4.32 11.08 -0.03
C VAL A 151 -3.35 11.09 1.14
N LEU A 152 -3.51 12.08 2.01
CA LEU A 152 -2.65 12.22 3.20
C LEU A 152 -3.16 11.33 4.35
N PRO A 153 -2.25 10.68 5.09
CA PRO A 153 -2.63 9.98 6.31
C PRO A 153 -3.15 10.98 7.34
N SER A 154 -4.10 10.53 8.15
CA SER A 154 -4.88 11.36 9.07
C SER A 154 -4.03 12.14 10.09
N TRP A 155 -2.83 11.65 10.41
CA TRP A 155 -1.93 12.35 11.33
C TRP A 155 -1.35 13.64 10.74
N MET A 156 -1.27 13.78 9.41
CA MET A 156 -0.81 15.00 8.73
C MET A 156 -1.91 16.06 8.63
N ASN A 157 -3.19 15.65 8.66
CA ASN A 157 -4.33 16.57 8.61
C ASN A 157 -4.58 17.26 9.98
N ARG A 158 -3.97 16.79 11.06
CA ARG A 158 -4.15 17.32 12.43
C ARG A 158 -3.39 18.62 12.73
N GLY A 159 -2.65 19.17 11.76
CA GLY A 159 -1.94 20.46 11.89
C GLY A 159 -2.67 21.67 11.30
N ALA A 160 -3.88 21.51 10.78
CA ALA A 160 -4.64 22.54 10.07
C ALA A 160 -5.88 23.08 10.84
N ALA A 161 -5.96 22.85 12.16
CA ALA A 161 -7.04 23.34 13.02
C ALA A 161 -6.48 24.23 14.13
#